data_AF-A0A453LVT7-F1
#
_entry.id   AF-A0A453LVT7-F1
#
_cell.length_a   1.000
_cell.length_b   1.000
_cell.length_c   1.000
_cell.angle_alpha   90.00
_cell.angle_beta   90.00
_cell.angle_gamma   90.00
#
_symmetry.space_group_name_H-M   'P 1'
#
loop_
_entity.id
_entity.type
_entity.pdbx_description
1 polymer ?
#
loop_
_entity_poly.entity_id
_entity_poly.type
_entity_poly.pdbx_seq_one_letter_code
_entity_poly.pdbx_strand_id
1 'polypeptide(L)'
;NSSAYRMDPDVPLVIPEVNPEAMADVRLGKGAIVANPNCSTIICLMAVTPLHRHAKVKRMVVSTYQAASGAGAAAMEELKLQTQEVLEGKPPTCNIFSQQYAFNIFSHNAPIVENGYNEEEMKMVKETRKIWNDKDVRVTATCIRVPTMRAHAESVNLQFEKPLDEVSIL
;
A
#
# COMPACT_ATOMS: atom_id res chain seq x y z
N ASN A 1 8.58 -11.83 2.96
CA ASN A 1 8.03 -10.49 2.67
C ASN A 1 7.24 -10.01 3.88
N SER A 2 7.87 -9.24 4.76
CA SER A 2 7.23 -8.68 5.97
C SER A 2 7.67 -7.24 6.18
N SER A 3 7.01 -6.52 7.10
CA SER A 3 7.36 -5.14 7.45
C SER A 3 8.62 -5.00 8.31
N ALA A 4 9.15 -6.10 8.87
CA ALA A 4 10.13 -6.10 9.96
C ALA A 4 11.37 -5.22 9.71
N TYR A 5 11.93 -5.27 8.50
CA TYR A 5 13.18 -4.57 8.16
C TYR A 5 12.98 -3.38 7.21
N ARG A 6 11.73 -3.03 6.86
CA ARG A 6 11.48 -2.02 5.81
C ARG A 6 12.02 -0.64 6.17
N MET A 7 12.01 -0.29 7.46
CA MET A 7 12.48 1.01 7.96
C MET A 7 13.86 0.95 8.62
N ASP A 8 14.51 -0.22 8.62
CA ASP A 8 15.89 -0.33 9.10
C ASP A 8 16.82 0.49 8.18
N PRO A 9 17.68 1.38 8.72
CA PRO A 9 18.55 2.22 7.90
C PRO A 9 19.59 1.43 7.09
N ASP A 10 19.99 0.24 7.54
CA ASP A 10 21.01 -0.60 6.91
C ASP A 10 20.43 -1.60 5.91
N VAL A 11 19.10 -1.68 5.82
CA VAL A 11 18.39 -2.59 4.90
C VAL A 11 17.75 -1.80 3.75
N PRO A 12 18.10 -2.05 2.48
CA PRO A 12 17.47 -1.38 1.36
C PRO A 12 16.01 -1.82 1.21
N LEU A 13 15.14 -0.85 0.87
CA LEU A 13 13.73 -1.07 0.58
C LEU A 13 13.51 -0.83 -0.91
N VAL A 14 13.22 -1.89 -1.67
CA VAL A 14 13.43 -1.87 -3.12
C VAL A 14 12.17 -2.22 -3.89
N ILE A 15 11.86 -1.39 -4.89
CA ILE A 15 11.02 -1.73 -6.04
C ILE A 15 11.93 -1.61 -7.27
N PRO A 16 12.26 -2.71 -7.97
CA PRO A 16 13.28 -2.71 -9.01
C PRO A 16 13.10 -1.64 -10.10
N GLU A 17 11.87 -1.30 -10.46
CA GLU A 17 11.55 -0.31 -11.50
C GLU A 17 11.58 1.14 -10.99
N VAL A 18 11.53 1.34 -9.68
CA VAL A 18 11.43 2.66 -9.03
C VAL A 18 12.75 3.13 -8.45
N ASN A 19 13.49 2.26 -7.76
CA ASN A 19 14.73 2.63 -7.08
C ASN A 19 15.80 1.52 -7.11
N PRO A 20 16.18 1.01 -8.31
CA PRO A 20 17.19 -0.05 -8.43
C PRO A 20 18.54 0.35 -7.82
N GLU A 21 18.86 1.65 -7.80
CA GLU A 21 20.08 2.21 -7.21
C GLU A 21 20.21 1.93 -5.71
N ALA A 22 19.11 1.68 -4.99
CA ALA A 22 19.17 1.30 -3.57
C ALA A 22 19.91 -0.02 -3.32
N MET A 23 20.16 -0.81 -4.37
CA MET A 23 20.95 -2.03 -4.32
C MET A 23 22.45 -1.82 -4.51
N ALA A 24 22.92 -0.61 -4.87
CA ALA A 24 24.31 -0.36 -5.27
C ALA A 24 25.35 -0.74 -4.18
N ASP A 25 25.01 -0.51 -2.92
CA ASP A 25 25.90 -0.77 -1.78
C ASP A 25 25.73 -2.18 -1.15
N VAL A 26 24.81 -2.98 -1.70
CA VAL A 26 24.54 -4.34 -1.18
C VAL A 26 25.68 -5.28 -1.55
N ARG A 27 26.42 -5.74 -0.54
CA ARG A 27 27.53 -6.68 -0.74
C ARG A 27 27.04 -8.13 -0.74
N LEU A 28 27.08 -8.77 -1.90
CA LEU A 28 26.81 -10.19 -2.06
C LEU A 28 27.98 -11.01 -1.49
N GLY A 29 27.76 -11.78 -0.40
CA GLY A 29 28.78 -12.69 0.11
C GLY A 29 28.70 -13.07 1.60
N LYS A 30 28.03 -12.28 2.45
CA LYS A 30 27.83 -12.58 3.89
C LYS A 30 26.37 -12.82 4.30
N GLY A 31 25.48 -12.96 3.31
CA GLY A 31 24.04 -12.80 3.51
C GLY A 31 23.67 -11.32 3.54
N ALA A 32 22.64 -10.94 2.79
CA ALA A 32 22.10 -9.59 2.77
C ALA A 32 20.59 -9.66 2.91
N ILE A 33 20.03 -8.75 3.69
CA ILE A 33 18.59 -8.56 3.77
C ILE A 33 18.23 -7.46 2.77
N VAL A 34 17.23 -7.71 1.95
CA VAL A 34 16.57 -6.69 1.12
C VAL A 34 15.10 -6.72 1.50
N ALA A 35 14.57 -5.57 1.88
CA ALA A 35 13.19 -5.45 2.28
C ALA A 35 12.30 -5.26 1.05
N ASN A 36 11.25 -6.07 0.94
CA ASN A 36 10.18 -5.88 -0.04
C ASN A 36 9.11 -4.94 0.56
N PRO A 37 8.68 -3.88 -0.13
CA PRO A 37 7.71 -2.92 0.38
C PRO A 37 6.29 -3.48 0.54
N ASN A 38 5.40 -2.63 1.06
CA ASN A 38 3.97 -2.87 1.14
C ASN A 38 3.37 -2.96 -0.27
N CYS A 39 2.38 -3.84 -0.45
CA CYS A 39 1.72 -4.06 -1.73
C CYS A 39 1.10 -2.76 -2.31
N SER A 40 0.49 -1.93 -1.48
CA SER A 40 -0.13 -0.66 -1.87
C SER A 40 0.93 0.36 -2.25
N THR A 41 2.00 0.47 -1.45
CA THR A 41 3.16 1.29 -1.84
C THR A 41 3.73 0.86 -3.20
N ILE A 42 3.88 -0.46 -3.44
CA ILE A 42 4.43 -0.98 -4.69
C ILE A 42 3.58 -0.53 -5.87
N ILE A 43 2.27 -0.84 -5.88
CA ILE A 43 1.42 -0.53 -7.04
C ILE A 43 1.27 0.98 -7.25
N CYS A 44 1.22 1.76 -6.17
CA CYS A 44 1.20 3.22 -6.22
C CYS A 44 2.45 3.77 -6.91
N LEU A 45 3.62 3.41 -6.40
CA LEU A 45 4.88 3.98 -6.87
C LEU A 45 5.28 3.47 -8.25
N MET A 46 4.84 2.27 -8.66
CA MET A 46 4.98 1.81 -10.04
C MET A 46 4.32 2.77 -11.04
N ALA A 47 3.14 3.31 -10.70
CA ALA A 47 2.43 4.27 -11.54
C ALA A 47 2.94 5.71 -11.36
N VAL A 48 3.25 6.11 -10.12
CA VAL A 48 3.54 7.53 -9.79
C VAL A 48 4.99 7.91 -10.03
N THR A 49 5.94 7.00 -9.89
CA THR A 49 7.38 7.33 -10.01
C THR A 49 7.77 7.90 -11.38
N PRO A 50 7.29 7.38 -12.52
CA PRO A 50 7.54 8.00 -13.82
C PRO A 50 7.10 9.47 -13.86
N LEU A 51 5.91 9.76 -13.32
CA LEU A 51 5.40 11.13 -13.22
C LEU A 51 6.26 11.98 -12.28
N HIS A 52 6.66 11.45 -11.13
CA HIS A 52 7.55 12.12 -10.18
C HIS A 52 8.90 12.49 -10.80
N ARG A 53 9.48 11.62 -11.63
CA ARG A 53 10.73 11.88 -12.34
C ARG A 53 10.59 12.98 -13.40
N HIS A 54 9.42 13.06 -14.06
CA HIS A 54 9.15 14.09 -15.06
C HIS A 54 8.83 15.46 -14.42
N ALA A 55 7.91 15.48 -13.46
CA ALA A 55 7.56 16.63 -12.66
C ALA A 55 7.52 16.20 -11.19
N LYS A 56 8.39 16.77 -10.35
CA LYS A 56 8.52 16.39 -8.95
C LYS A 56 7.17 16.45 -8.23
N VAL A 57 6.74 15.34 -7.61
CA VAL A 57 5.53 15.30 -6.77
C VAL A 57 5.81 16.01 -5.44
N LYS A 58 5.01 17.03 -5.12
CA LYS A 58 5.04 17.76 -3.84
C LYS A 58 4.07 17.19 -2.81
N ARG A 59 2.93 16.66 -3.27
CA ARG A 59 1.88 16.09 -2.41
C ARG A 59 1.19 14.94 -3.12
N MET A 60 0.87 13.90 -2.37
CA MET A 60 0.10 12.74 -2.82
C MET A 60 -0.98 12.42 -1.78
N VAL A 61 -2.24 12.40 -2.23
CA VAL A 61 -3.39 11.91 -1.45
C VAL A 61 -3.86 10.62 -2.08
N VAL A 62 -3.92 9.56 -1.28
CA VAL A 62 -4.31 8.23 -1.74
C VAL A 62 -5.53 7.75 -0.98
N SER A 63 -6.52 7.22 -1.70
CA SER A 63 -7.59 6.41 -1.11
C SER A 63 -7.48 5.00 -1.66
N THR A 64 -7.19 4.03 -0.78
CA THR A 64 -6.99 2.64 -1.20
C THR A 64 -8.26 1.83 -0.98
N TYR A 65 -8.46 0.87 -1.88
CA TYR A 65 -9.53 -0.10 -1.88
C TYR A 65 -8.87 -1.47 -1.88
N GLN A 66 -8.48 -1.92 -0.69
CA GLN A 66 -7.65 -3.09 -0.51
C GLN A 66 -8.50 -4.36 -0.41
N ALA A 67 -8.05 -5.40 -1.09
CA ALA A 67 -8.69 -6.70 -1.19
C ALA A 67 -8.49 -7.58 0.05
N ALA A 68 -9.25 -8.67 0.14
CA ALA A 68 -9.17 -9.70 1.17
C ALA A 68 -7.81 -10.39 1.23
N SER A 69 -7.17 -10.63 0.07
CA SER A 69 -5.85 -11.29 0.00
C SER A 69 -4.77 -10.63 0.84
N GLY A 70 -4.86 -9.32 1.10
CA GLY A 70 -3.92 -8.59 1.96
C GLY A 70 -3.94 -9.06 3.42
N ALA A 71 -5.05 -9.65 3.88
CA ALA A 71 -5.18 -10.29 5.18
C ALA A 71 -5.01 -11.83 5.13
N GLY A 72 -4.60 -12.37 3.98
CA GLY A 72 -4.27 -13.78 3.80
C GLY A 72 -5.43 -14.66 3.28
N ALA A 73 -5.14 -15.95 3.12
CA ALA A 73 -6.08 -16.92 2.56
C ALA A 73 -7.36 -17.07 3.39
N ALA A 74 -7.24 -17.06 4.72
CA ALA A 74 -8.39 -17.18 5.61
C ALA A 74 -9.39 -16.03 5.44
N ALA A 75 -8.91 -14.79 5.23
CA ALA A 75 -9.77 -13.64 4.94
C ALA A 75 -10.50 -13.76 3.60
N MET A 76 -9.86 -14.37 2.59
CA MET A 76 -10.50 -14.65 1.31
C MET A 76 -11.60 -15.72 1.42
N GLU A 77 -11.36 -16.78 2.21
CA GLU A 77 -12.37 -17.81 2.45
C GLU A 77 -13.54 -17.27 3.29
N GLU A 78 -13.26 -16.44 4.30
CA GLU A 78 -14.32 -15.76 5.07
C GLU A 78 -15.18 -14.85 4.18
N LEU A 79 -14.56 -14.07 3.28
CA LEU A 79 -15.33 -13.24 2.35
C LEU A 79 -16.28 -14.08 1.48
N LYS A 80 -15.82 -15.22 0.95
CA LYS A 80 -16.67 -16.14 0.17
C LYS A 80 -17.81 -16.69 1.02
N LEU A 81 -17.50 -17.18 2.22
CA LEU A 81 -18.48 -17.75 3.15
C LEU A 81 -19.56 -16.73 3.50
N GLN A 82 -19.15 -15.54 3.96
CA GLN A 82 -20.09 -14.47 4.31
C GLN A 82 -20.92 -14.04 3.11
N THR A 83 -20.34 -14.00 1.90
CA THR A 83 -21.10 -13.65 0.69
C THR A 83 -22.23 -14.67 0.44
N GLN A 84 -21.95 -15.96 0.59
CA GLN A 84 -22.97 -17.01 0.48
C GLN A 84 -24.02 -16.88 1.60
N GLU A 85 -23.59 -16.77 2.87
CA GLU A 85 -24.51 -16.66 4.01
C GLU A 85 -25.46 -15.48 3.88
N VAL A 86 -24.95 -14.30 3.53
CA VAL A 86 -25.77 -13.09 3.38
C VAL A 86 -26.77 -13.25 2.23
N LEU A 87 -26.37 -13.84 1.10
CA LEU A 87 -27.27 -14.10 -0.03
C LEU A 87 -28.35 -15.16 0.29
N GLU A 88 -28.07 -16.05 1.23
CA GLU A 88 -29.04 -17.02 1.76
C GLU A 88 -29.92 -16.45 2.91
N GLY A 89 -29.74 -15.17 3.28
CA GLY A 89 -30.47 -14.53 4.37
C GLY A 89 -30.02 -14.96 5.78
N LYS A 90 -28.82 -15.54 5.90
CA LYS A 90 -28.22 -15.98 7.16
C LYS A 90 -27.32 -14.89 7.76
N PRO A 91 -27.10 -14.90 9.08
CA PRO A 91 -26.11 -14.01 9.70
C PRO A 91 -24.69 -14.38 9.23
N PRO A 92 -23.81 -13.40 8.95
CA PRO A 92 -22.47 -13.66 8.45
C PRO A 92 -21.52 -14.17 9.56
N THR A 93 -20.74 -15.19 9.24
CA THR A 93 -19.67 -15.72 10.09
C THR A 93 -18.45 -14.77 10.07
N CYS A 94 -18.10 -14.22 11.23
CA CYS A 94 -17.05 -13.20 11.39
C CYS A 94 -15.92 -13.70 12.33
N ASN A 95 -15.02 -14.53 11.80
CA ASN A 95 -13.90 -15.14 12.53
C ASN A 95 -12.58 -14.40 12.32
N ILE A 96 -12.35 -13.82 11.14
CA ILE A 96 -11.11 -13.13 10.76
C ILE A 96 -11.25 -11.63 11.00
N PHE A 97 -12.37 -11.04 10.58
CA PHE A 97 -12.68 -9.65 10.87
C PHE A 97 -13.76 -9.56 11.95
N SER A 98 -13.67 -8.55 12.81
CA SER A 98 -14.67 -8.28 13.86
C SER A 98 -15.99 -7.69 13.33
N GLN A 99 -16.10 -7.48 12.03
CA GLN A 99 -17.24 -6.88 11.36
C GLN A 99 -17.54 -7.62 10.06
N GLN A 100 -18.80 -7.57 9.62
CA GLN A 100 -19.21 -8.13 8.33
C GLN A 100 -18.37 -7.52 7.21
N TYR A 101 -17.83 -8.38 6.36
CA TYR A 101 -17.01 -8.02 5.22
C TYR A 101 -17.78 -8.12 3.91
N ALA A 102 -18.59 -9.18 3.72
CA ALA A 102 -19.43 -9.29 2.53
C ALA A 102 -20.37 -8.09 2.41
N PHE A 103 -20.38 -7.46 1.22
CA PHE A 103 -21.20 -6.27 0.92
C PHE A 103 -20.95 -5.05 1.83
N ASN A 104 -19.77 -4.96 2.45
CA ASN A 104 -19.41 -3.87 3.35
C ASN A 104 -17.99 -3.35 3.07
N ILE A 105 -17.71 -2.11 3.47
CA ILE A 105 -16.38 -1.50 3.43
C ILE A 105 -16.02 -0.95 4.81
N PHE A 106 -14.75 -1.00 5.19
CA PHE A 106 -14.32 -0.55 6.50
C PHE A 106 -12.86 -0.07 6.53
N SER A 107 -12.52 0.78 7.51
CA SER A 107 -11.14 1.18 7.77
C SER A 107 -10.25 -0.05 7.93
N HIS A 108 -9.10 -0.08 7.26
CA HIS A 108 -8.20 -1.22 7.29
C HIS A 108 -7.98 -1.76 8.70
N ASN A 109 -7.94 -3.08 8.85
CA ASN A 109 -7.84 -3.79 10.13
C ASN A 109 -6.45 -3.70 10.80
N ALA A 110 -5.65 -2.69 10.45
CA ALA A 110 -4.38 -2.40 11.12
C ALA A 110 -4.64 -1.55 12.36
N PRO A 111 -3.79 -1.63 13.39
CA PRO A 111 -3.90 -0.78 14.57
C PRO A 111 -3.87 0.70 14.22
N ILE A 112 -4.64 1.50 14.98
CA ILE A 112 -4.55 2.97 14.95
C ILE A 112 -3.35 3.39 15.78
N VAL A 113 -2.50 4.26 15.22
CA VAL A 113 -1.34 4.83 15.89
C VAL A 113 -1.67 6.21 16.47
N GLU A 114 -0.76 6.78 17.27
CA GLU A 114 -0.96 8.01 18.05
C GLU A 114 -1.48 9.21 17.24
N ASN A 115 -1.09 9.33 15.96
CA ASN A 115 -1.51 10.43 15.08
C ASN A 115 -2.89 10.21 14.42
N GLY A 116 -3.62 9.16 14.80
CA GLY A 116 -4.97 8.85 14.31
C GLY A 116 -5.04 8.07 12.99
N TYR A 117 -3.90 7.84 12.32
CA TYR A 117 -3.83 6.98 11.15
C TYR A 117 -3.75 5.50 11.57
N ASN A 118 -4.17 4.59 10.70
CA ASN A 118 -3.81 3.18 10.87
C ASN A 118 -2.37 2.91 10.37
N GLU A 119 -1.76 1.82 10.84
CA GLU A 119 -0.38 1.48 10.44
C GLU A 119 -0.23 1.26 8.94
N GLU A 120 -1.29 0.83 8.23
CA GLU A 120 -1.24 0.60 6.78
C GLU A 120 -1.09 1.92 6.02
N GLU A 121 -1.78 2.97 6.44
CA GLU A 121 -1.63 4.33 5.90
C GLU A 121 -0.21 4.85 6.15
N MET A 122 0.30 4.64 7.37
CA MET A 122 1.66 5.07 7.72
C MET A 122 2.75 4.31 6.97
N LYS A 123 2.52 3.06 6.53
CA LYS A 123 3.45 2.36 5.62
C LYS A 123 3.58 3.09 4.31
N MET A 124 2.48 3.51 3.67
CA MET A 124 2.56 4.27 2.42
C MET A 124 3.35 5.56 2.58
N VAL A 125 3.17 6.28 3.69
CA VAL A 125 3.93 7.51 3.98
C VAL A 125 5.43 7.23 4.15
N LYS A 126 5.78 6.30 5.05
CA LYS A 126 7.17 6.02 5.44
C LYS A 126 7.96 5.38 4.30
N GLU A 127 7.35 4.38 3.65
CA GLU A 127 8.00 3.64 2.57
C GLU A 127 8.19 4.51 1.33
N THR A 128 7.21 5.35 0.95
CA THR A 128 7.38 6.30 -0.17
C THR A 128 8.58 7.22 0.04
N ARG A 129 8.70 7.80 1.24
CA ARG A 129 9.83 8.69 1.57
C ARG A 129 11.18 7.98 1.50
N LYS A 130 11.25 6.73 1.97
CA LYS A 130 12.48 5.93 1.91
C LYS A 130 12.82 5.53 0.47
N ILE A 131 11.83 5.09 -0.30
CA ILE A 131 12.00 4.61 -1.68
C ILE A 131 12.43 5.76 -2.61
N TRP A 132 11.80 6.93 -2.51
CA TRP A 132 12.19 8.11 -3.30
C TRP A 132 13.37 8.88 -2.71
N ASN A 133 13.87 8.48 -1.53
CA ASN A 133 14.86 9.23 -0.76
C ASN A 133 14.49 10.73 -0.62
N ASP A 134 13.20 11.03 -0.42
CA ASP A 134 12.65 12.37 -0.30
C ASP A 134 11.81 12.44 0.97
N LYS A 135 12.28 13.20 1.97
CA LYS A 135 11.57 13.37 3.25
C LYS A 135 10.50 14.47 3.20
N ASP A 136 10.60 15.37 2.22
CA ASP A 136 9.75 16.56 2.11
C ASP A 136 8.45 16.26 1.35
N VAL A 137 8.38 15.15 0.62
CA VAL A 137 7.14 14.73 -0.02
C VAL A 137 6.03 14.51 1.01
N ARG A 138 4.90 15.18 0.76
CA ARG A 138 3.72 15.13 1.63
C ARG A 138 2.78 14.04 1.17
N VAL A 139 2.75 12.93 1.88
CA VAL A 139 1.88 11.80 1.58
C VAL A 139 0.83 11.69 2.67
N THR A 140 -0.42 11.49 2.28
CA THR A 140 -1.49 11.03 3.16
C THR A 140 -2.27 9.94 2.44
N ALA A 141 -2.72 8.94 3.20
CA ALA A 141 -3.47 7.82 2.69
C ALA A 141 -4.68 7.57 3.58
N THR A 142 -5.76 7.10 2.97
CA THR A 142 -6.89 6.49 3.66
C THR A 142 -7.00 5.05 3.17
N CYS A 143 -6.79 4.08 4.07
CA CYS A 143 -6.77 2.67 3.71
C CYS A 143 -8.07 1.97 4.08
N ILE A 144 -8.84 1.55 3.07
CA ILE A 144 -10.14 0.89 3.25
C ILE A 144 -10.07 -0.53 2.73
N ARG A 145 -10.63 -1.48 3.49
CA ARG A 145 -10.87 -2.84 3.03
C ARG A 145 -12.19 -2.90 2.24
N VAL A 146 -12.16 -3.51 1.06
CA VAL A 146 -13.31 -3.68 0.17
C VAL A 146 -13.50 -5.15 -0.21
N PRO A 147 -14.74 -5.63 -0.47
CA PRO A 147 -15.06 -7.04 -0.65
C PRO A 147 -14.64 -7.54 -2.03
N THR A 148 -13.34 -7.48 -2.32
CA THR A 148 -12.70 -8.01 -3.53
C THR A 148 -11.67 -9.06 -3.14
N MET A 149 -11.46 -10.04 -4.01
CA MET A 149 -10.64 -11.21 -3.67
C MET A 149 -9.16 -10.86 -3.52
N ARG A 150 -8.55 -10.28 -4.57
CA ARG A 150 -7.08 -10.21 -4.66
C ARG A 150 -6.47 -8.98 -5.33
N ALA A 151 -7.27 -8.04 -5.82
CA ALA A 151 -6.78 -6.86 -6.53
C ALA A 151 -6.99 -5.62 -5.66
N HIS A 152 -5.92 -4.90 -5.36
CA HIS A 152 -6.02 -3.58 -4.73
C HIS A 152 -6.26 -2.54 -5.83
N ALA A 153 -7.08 -1.54 -5.51
CA ALA A 153 -7.25 -0.36 -6.34
C ALA A 153 -6.94 0.88 -5.52
N GLU A 154 -6.54 1.96 -6.19
CA GLU A 154 -6.15 3.20 -5.53
C GLU A 154 -6.65 4.38 -6.35
N SER A 155 -7.28 5.35 -5.68
CA SER A 155 -7.50 6.69 -6.22
C SER A 155 -6.35 7.57 -5.74
N VAL A 156 -5.59 8.14 -6.68
CA VAL A 156 -4.37 8.91 -6.38
C VAL A 156 -4.51 10.33 -6.93
N ASN A 157 -4.43 11.32 -6.03
CA ASN A 157 -4.37 12.73 -6.40
C ASN A 157 -2.97 13.29 -6.14
N LEU A 158 -2.35 13.82 -7.19
CA LEU A 158 -0.99 14.34 -7.17
C LEU A 158 -0.98 15.87 -7.30
N GLN A 159 -0.09 16.51 -6.55
CA GLN A 159 0.30 17.90 -6.78
C GLN A 159 1.77 17.92 -7.22
N PHE A 160 2.04 18.51 -8.37
CA PHE A 160 3.37 18.60 -8.95
C PHE A 160 4.04 19.95 -8.67
N GLU A 161 5.37 19.98 -8.81
CA GLU A 161 6.16 21.20 -8.68
C GLU A 161 5.96 22.17 -9.84
N LYS A 162 5.76 21.63 -11.04
CA LYS A 162 5.48 22.36 -12.28
C LYS A 162 4.17 21.83 -12.86
N PRO A 163 3.45 22.63 -13.67
CA PRO A 163 2.30 22.14 -14.43
C PRO A 163 2.67 20.89 -15.23
N LEU A 164 1.76 19.92 -15.24
CA LEU A 164 1.87 18.69 -16.01
C LEU A 164 0.54 18.49 -16.73
N ASP A 165 0.60 18.31 -18.04
CA ASP A 165 -0.59 18.03 -18.86
C ASP A 165 -0.57 16.58 -19.34
N GLU A 166 -1.73 16.05 -19.71
CA GLU A 166 -1.88 14.66 -20.15
C GLU A 166 -1.10 14.35 -21.43
N VAL A 167 -0.93 15.35 -22.31
CA VAL A 167 -0.24 15.19 -23.59
C VAL A 167 1.28 15.06 -23.41
N SER A 168 1.83 15.68 -22.37
CA SER A 168 3.27 15.70 -22.05
C SER A 168 3.78 14.40 -21.42
N ILE A 169 2.88 13.48 -21.07
CA ILE A 169 3.19 12.22 -20.37
C ILE A 169 2.85 10.94 -21.15
N LEU A 170 2.25 11.06 -22.35
CA LEU A 170 1.97 9.96 -23.28
C LEU A 170 3.01 9.94 -24.42
#